data_AF-A0A537KKU1-F1
#
_entry.id   AF-A0A537KKU1-F1
#
_cell.length_a   1.000
_cell.length_b   1.000
_cell.length_c   1.000
_cell.angle_alpha   90.00
_cell.angle_beta   90.00
_cell.angle_gamma   90.00
#
_symmetry.space_group_name_H-M   'P 1'
#
loop_
_entity.id
_entity.type
_entity.pdbx_description
1 polymer ?
#
loop_
_entity_poly.entity_id
_entity_poly.type
_entity_poly.pdbx_seq_one_letter_code
_entity_poly.pdbx_strand_id
1 'polypeptide(L)'
;NTISPRKCYATTTNLANVLPMIRITEMYYIAAECATAALDSLKATDLLDSVRVHRGLTKYTLPALKTDSLNVEIRKEYQKEFLSEGQMFYFYKRKNLPFASLPFTKVPVVANASYVFIKPE
;
A
#
# COMPACT_ATOMS: atom_id res chain seq x y z
N ASN A 1 9.75 -25.37 5.55
CA ASN A 1 8.62 -24.54 6.05
C ASN A 1 8.65 -23.18 5.40
N THR A 2 8.09 -23.05 4.20
CA THR A 2 7.96 -21.76 3.50
C THR A 2 6.81 -20.98 4.11
N ILE A 3 7.13 -19.94 4.88
CA ILE A 3 6.16 -19.01 5.46
C ILE A 3 5.69 -18.10 4.34
N SER A 4 4.61 -18.48 3.68
CA SER A 4 3.98 -17.68 2.65
C SER A 4 2.66 -17.10 3.18
N PRO A 5 2.28 -15.86 2.79
CA PRO A 5 1.08 -15.22 3.33
C PRO A 5 -0.18 -16.05 3.05
N ARG A 6 -1.06 -16.20 4.04
CA ARG A 6 -2.34 -16.96 3.90
C ARG A 6 -3.17 -16.52 2.69
N LYS A 7 -3.07 -15.25 2.33
CA LYS A 7 -3.71 -14.65 1.15
C LYS A 7 -3.29 -15.29 -0.18
N CYS A 8 -2.08 -15.85 -0.27
CA CYS A 8 -1.54 -16.48 -1.48
C CYS A 8 -1.92 -17.95 -1.61
N TYR A 9 -2.64 -18.53 -0.62
CA TYR A 9 -3.06 -19.93 -0.61
C TYR A 9 -4.54 -19.98 -0.25
N ALA A 10 -5.40 -19.74 -1.24
CA ALA A 10 -6.83 -19.94 -1.08
C ALA A 10 -7.11 -21.44 -0.92
N THR A 11 -7.44 -21.88 0.29
CA THR A 11 -7.76 -23.28 0.61
C THR A 11 -9.25 -23.60 0.54
N THR A 12 -10.11 -22.59 0.35
CA THR A 12 -11.57 -22.75 0.33
C THR A 12 -12.17 -22.13 -0.93
N THR A 13 -13.08 -22.87 -1.55
CA THR A 13 -13.68 -22.58 -2.87
C THR A 13 -14.49 -21.27 -2.94
N ASN A 14 -14.94 -20.74 -1.79
CA ASN A 14 -15.78 -19.53 -1.75
C ASN A 14 -15.01 -18.20 -1.89
N LEU A 15 -13.71 -18.15 -1.58
CA LEU A 15 -12.91 -16.92 -1.69
C LEU A 15 -12.21 -16.77 -3.05
N ALA A 16 -12.12 -17.85 -3.83
CA ALA A 16 -11.41 -17.87 -5.10
C ALA A 16 -12.03 -16.96 -6.19
N ASN A 17 -13.33 -16.66 -6.08
CA ASN A 17 -14.09 -15.91 -7.09
C ASN A 17 -14.51 -14.50 -6.62
N VAL A 18 -14.06 -14.05 -5.45
CA VAL A 18 -14.41 -12.72 -4.93
C VAL A 18 -13.25 -11.77 -5.17
N LEU A 19 -13.44 -10.80 -6.06
CA LEU A 19 -12.49 -9.71 -6.29
C LEU A 19 -12.92 -8.50 -5.46
N PRO A 20 -12.23 -8.18 -4.35
CA PRO A 20 -12.63 -7.06 -3.50
C PRO A 20 -12.39 -5.74 -4.23
N MET A 21 -13.46 -4.97 -4.44
CA MET A 21 -13.38 -3.63 -5.05
C MET A 21 -12.79 -2.60 -4.06
N ILE A 22 -13.19 -2.68 -2.79
CA ILE A 22 -12.65 -1.87 -1.70
C ILE A 22 -12.61 -2.70 -0.42
N ARG A 23 -11.57 -2.52 0.40
CA ARG A 23 -11.46 -3.16 1.72
C ARG A 23 -11.39 -2.11 2.83
N ILE A 24 -11.81 -2.50 4.03
CA ILE A 24 -11.74 -1.60 5.19
C ILE A 24 -10.31 -1.14 5.46
N THR A 25 -9.32 -2.01 5.27
CA THR A 25 -7.89 -1.69 5.41
C THR A 25 -7.45 -0.59 4.43
N GLU A 26 -8.00 -0.60 3.21
CA GLU A 26 -7.76 0.46 2.22
C GLU A 26 -8.32 1.79 2.69
N MET A 27 -9.53 1.80 3.25
CA MET A 27 -10.13 3.02 3.81
C MET A 27 -9.28 3.61 4.95
N TYR A 28 -8.74 2.78 5.84
CA TYR A 28 -7.84 3.23 6.91
C TYR A 28 -6.58 3.90 6.34
N TYR A 29 -5.97 3.32 5.31
CA TYR A 29 -4.77 3.89 4.71
C TYR A 29 -5.06 5.16 3.89
N ILE A 30 -6.20 5.24 3.20
CA ILE A 30 -6.66 6.48 2.55
C ILE A 30 -6.85 7.58 3.60
N ALA A 31 -7.51 7.27 4.72
CA ALA A 31 -7.68 8.22 5.82
C ALA A 31 -6.34 8.66 6.43
N ALA A 32 -5.38 7.74 6.57
CA ALA A 32 -4.03 8.06 7.05
C ALA A 32 -3.29 9.01 6.08
N GLU A 33 -3.43 8.82 4.76
CA GLU A 33 -2.89 9.74 3.76
C GLU A 33 -3.53 11.13 3.86
N CYS A 34 -4.85 11.20 4.03
CA CYS A 34 -5.56 12.48 4.18
C CYS A 34 -5.12 13.23 5.44
N ALA A 35 -4.97 12.52 6.56
CA ALA A 35 -4.44 13.10 7.80
C ALA A 35 -2.99 13.59 7.63
N THR A 36 -2.15 12.83 6.90
CA THR A 36 -0.79 13.25 6.54
C THR A 36 -0.78 14.52 5.71
N ALA A 37 -1.69 14.65 4.74
CA ALA A 37 -1.84 15.86 3.93
C ALA A 37 -2.35 17.06 4.74
N ALA A 38 -3.13 16.82 5.79
CA ALA A 38 -3.61 17.83 6.73
C ALA A 38 -2.58 18.20 7.83
N LEU A 39 -1.35 17.69 7.75
CA LEU A 39 -0.27 17.89 8.73
C LEU A 39 -0.60 17.34 10.14
N ASP A 40 -1.56 16.41 10.24
CA ASP A 40 -1.91 15.71 11.47
C ASP A 40 -1.22 14.34 11.53
N SER A 41 0.08 14.38 11.85
CA SER A 41 0.92 13.18 11.91
C SER A 41 0.45 12.18 12.97
N LEU A 42 -0.12 12.64 14.10
CA LEU A 42 -0.57 11.76 15.18
C LEU A 42 -1.76 10.91 14.72
N LYS A 43 -2.78 11.55 14.14
CA LYS A 43 -3.94 10.84 13.61
C LYS A 43 -3.57 9.87 12.50
N ALA A 44 -2.67 10.28 11.61
CA ALA A 44 -2.18 9.41 10.55
C ALA A 44 -1.43 8.18 11.09
N THR A 45 -0.61 8.34 12.14
CA THR A 45 0.06 7.20 12.79
C THR A 45 -0.93 6.27 13.49
N ASP A 46 -1.93 6.80 14.19
CA ASP A 46 -2.92 5.96 14.88
C ASP A 46 -3.78 5.14 13.90
N LEU A 47 -4.14 5.71 12.75
CA LEU A 47 -4.86 5.01 11.68
C LEU A 47 -4.02 3.87 11.08
N LEU A 48 -2.72 4.10 10.88
CA LEU A 48 -1.79 3.10 10.36
C LEU A 48 -1.55 1.97 11.37
N ASP A 49 -1.34 2.34 12.64
CA ASP A 49 -1.16 1.39 13.74
C ASP A 49 -2.41 0.54 13.98
N SER A 50 -3.60 1.10 13.77
CA SER A 50 -4.85 0.35 13.87
C SER A 50 -4.83 -0.90 12.99
N VAL A 51 -4.37 -0.79 11.73
CA VAL A 51 -4.29 -1.96 10.84
C VAL A 51 -3.14 -2.88 11.24
N ARG A 52 -1.98 -2.33 11.63
CA ARG A 52 -0.81 -3.11 12.07
C ARG A 52 -1.11 -4.00 13.28
N VAL A 53 -1.79 -3.47 14.29
CA VAL A 53 -2.16 -4.22 15.51
C VAL A 53 -3.09 -5.39 15.15
N HIS A 54 -4.05 -5.19 14.24
CA HIS A 54 -4.90 -6.28 13.74
C HIS A 54 -4.17 -7.32 12.87
N ARG A 55 -2.91 -7.07 12.50
CA ARG A 55 -2.01 -8.02 11.83
C ARG A 55 -0.99 -8.65 12.79
N GLY A 56 -1.12 -8.41 14.09
CA GLY A 56 -0.23 -8.96 15.11
C GLY A 56 1.13 -8.26 15.19
N LEU A 57 1.27 -7.07 14.60
CA LEU A 57 2.47 -6.25 14.75
C LEU A 57 2.37 -5.42 16.01
N THR A 58 3.50 -5.24 16.71
CA THR A 58 3.57 -4.36 17.88
C THR A 58 3.32 -2.92 17.45
N LYS A 59 2.64 -2.14 18.32
CA LYS A 59 2.45 -0.71 18.09
C LYS A 59 3.83 -0.08 17.96
N TYR A 60 4.14 0.45 16.79
CA TYR A 60 5.41 1.12 16.57
C TYR A 60 5.22 2.56 17.04
N THR A 61 5.88 2.94 18.13
CA THR A 61 5.97 4.36 18.50
C THR A 61 6.80 5.05 17.43
N LEU A 62 6.15 5.51 16.36
CA LEU A 62 6.75 6.41 15.38
C LEU A 62 6.77 7.78 16.07
N PRO A 63 7.90 8.24 16.66
CA PRO A 63 7.95 9.61 17.18
C PRO A 63 7.62 10.53 16.01
N ALA A 64 6.54 11.33 16.14
CA ALA A 64 5.96 12.22 15.15
C ALA A 64 6.83 12.35 13.88
N LEU A 65 6.70 11.37 12.98
CA LEU A 65 7.57 11.30 11.82
C LEU A 65 7.28 12.52 10.94
N LYS A 66 8.34 13.07 10.34
CA LYS A 66 8.18 14.07 9.28
C LYS A 66 7.25 13.49 8.20
N THR A 67 6.42 14.33 7.60
CA THR A 67 5.40 13.98 6.61
C THR A 67 5.93 13.03 5.52
N ASP A 68 7.17 13.26 5.06
CA ASP A 68 7.81 12.42 4.04
C ASP A 68 8.10 10.99 4.52
N SER A 69 8.57 10.84 5.76
CA SER A 69 8.83 9.53 6.35
C SER A 69 7.53 8.75 6.55
N LEU A 70 6.44 9.45 6.89
CA LEU A 70 5.12 8.83 7.05
C LEU A 70 4.54 8.34 5.73
N ASN A 71 4.68 9.13 4.66
CA ASN A 71 4.29 8.70 3.31
C ASN A 71 5.03 7.43 2.85
N VAL A 72 6.31 7.30 3.23
CA VAL A 72 7.10 6.09 2.95
C VAL A 72 6.57 4.89 3.73
N GLU A 73 6.23 5.06 5.01
CA GLU A 73 5.65 3.99 5.83
C GLU A 73 4.27 3.56 5.34
N ILE A 74 3.39 4.51 4.99
CA ILE A 74 2.08 4.22 4.37
C ILE A 74 2.27 3.37 3.11
N ARG A 75 3.20 3.75 2.23
CA ARG A 75 3.50 2.98 1.02
C ARG A 75 3.94 1.54 1.33
N LYS A 76 4.76 1.32 2.37
CA LYS A 76 5.17 -0.02 2.78
C LYS A 76 3.98 -0.86 3.27
N GLU A 77 3.04 -0.25 3.99
CA GLU A 77 1.82 -0.95 4.42
C GLU A 77 0.93 -1.32 3.24
N TYR A 78 0.76 -0.42 2.27
CA TYR A 78 0.08 -0.72 1.02
C TYR A 78 0.70 -1.92 0.28
N GLN A 79 2.03 -1.98 0.18
CA GLN A 79 2.73 -3.10 -0.46
C GLN A 79 2.50 -4.43 0.26
N LYS A 80 2.47 -4.42 1.60
CA LYS A 80 2.24 -5.63 2.41
C LYS A 80 0.80 -6.12 2.33
N GLU A 81 -0.16 -5.20 2.33
CA GLU A 81 -1.58 -5.53 2.47
C GLU A 81 -2.25 -5.86 1.12
N PHE A 82 -1.86 -5.21 0.01
CA PHE A 82 -2.50 -5.35 -1.31
C PHE A 82 -1.75 -6.24 -2.29
N LEU A 83 -0.94 -7.17 -1.80
CA LEU A 83 -0.30 -8.18 -2.65
C LEU A 83 -1.37 -8.95 -3.44
N SER A 84 -1.15 -9.08 -4.75
CA SER A 84 -2.04 -9.76 -5.72
C SER A 84 -3.45 -9.17 -5.90
N GLU A 85 -3.72 -7.94 -5.43
CA GLU A 85 -5.02 -7.27 -5.63
C GLU A 85 -5.03 -6.19 -6.72
N GLY A 86 -3.89 -5.94 -7.38
CA GLY A 86 -3.79 -4.95 -8.46
C GLY A 86 -3.81 -3.47 -8.01
N GLN A 87 -4.07 -3.19 -6.73
CA GLN A 87 -4.16 -1.82 -6.21
C GLN A 87 -2.86 -1.02 -6.29
N MET A 88 -1.70 -1.69 -6.28
CA MET A 88 -0.40 -1.01 -6.31
C MET A 88 -0.18 -0.20 -7.57
N PHE A 89 -0.60 -0.70 -8.73
CA PHE A 89 -0.48 0.05 -9.99
C PHE A 89 -1.13 1.44 -9.89
N TYR A 90 -2.36 1.49 -9.36
CA TYR A 90 -3.12 2.73 -9.19
C TYR A 90 -2.52 3.64 -8.11
N PHE A 91 -1.98 3.08 -7.03
CA PHE A 91 -1.26 3.83 -6.01
C PHE A 91 -0.08 4.61 -6.59
N TYR A 92 0.79 3.93 -7.34
CA TYR A 92 1.97 4.55 -7.95
C TYR A 92 1.60 5.61 -8.99
N LYS A 93 0.57 5.35 -9.80
CA LYS A 93 0.02 6.30 -10.77
C LYS A 93 -0.50 7.57 -10.11
N ARG A 94 -1.36 7.45 -9.09
CA ARG A 94 -1.96 8.58 -8.38
C ARG A 94 -0.92 9.46 -7.68
N LYS A 95 0.11 8.84 -7.11
CA LYS A 95 1.19 9.54 -6.40
C LYS A 95 2.29 10.05 -7.35
N ASN A 96 2.18 9.79 -8.66
CA ASN A 96 3.17 10.14 -9.68
C ASN A 96 4.60 9.76 -9.27
N LEU A 97 4.77 8.56 -8.73
CA LEU A 97 6.06 8.11 -8.24
C LEU A 97 6.95 7.66 -9.42
N PRO A 98 8.26 7.86 -9.36
CA PRO A 98 9.16 7.40 -10.41
C PRO A 98 9.20 5.87 -10.47
N PHE A 99 9.50 5.30 -11.64
CA PHE A 99 9.66 3.84 -11.78
C PHE A 99 10.78 3.27 -10.90
N ALA A 100 11.77 4.08 -10.51
CA ALA A 100 12.79 3.71 -9.52
C ALA A 100 12.21 3.35 -8.14
N SER A 101 10.98 3.80 -7.84
CA SER A 101 10.30 3.48 -6.57
C SER A 101 9.62 2.10 -6.57
N LEU A 102 9.50 1.46 -7.74
CA LEU A 102 8.90 0.15 -7.86
C LEU A 102 9.86 -0.92 -7.30
N PRO A 103 9.36 -1.89 -6.52
CA PRO A 103 10.17 -2.96 -6.03
C PRO A 103 10.57 -3.90 -7.18
N PHE A 104 11.83 -4.35 -7.18
CA PHE A 104 12.35 -5.40 -8.09
C PHE A 104 12.32 -5.10 -9.60
N THR A 105 12.31 -3.83 -10.02
CA THR A 105 12.36 -3.46 -11.44
C THR A 105 13.77 -3.48 -12.02
N LYS A 106 13.95 -4.13 -13.17
CA LYS A 106 15.16 -4.06 -14.03
C LYS A 106 15.00 -3.12 -15.23
N VAL A 107 13.84 -2.46 -15.36
CA VAL A 107 13.52 -1.56 -16.48
C VAL A 107 14.32 -0.27 -16.33
N PRO A 108 14.88 0.29 -17.42
CA PRO A 108 15.60 1.56 -17.37
C PRO A 108 14.72 2.65 -16.75
N VAL A 109 15.28 3.35 -15.77
CA VAL A 109 14.61 4.44 -15.04
C VAL A 109 14.37 5.59 -16.01
N VAL A 110 13.14 5.73 -16.48
CA VAL A 110 12.71 6.90 -17.26
C VAL A 110 12.37 8.01 -16.28
N ALA A 111 12.88 9.23 -16.52
CA ALA A 111 12.69 10.38 -15.64
C ALA A 111 11.20 10.75 -15.43
N ASN A 112 10.35 10.45 -16.41
CA ASN A 112 8.90 10.70 -16.36
C ASN A 112 8.15 9.37 -16.37
N ALA A 113 7.58 8.97 -15.23
CA ALA A 113 6.81 7.75 -15.12
C ALA A 113 5.43 7.92 -15.78
N SER A 114 5.23 7.30 -16.95
CA SER A 114 3.91 7.23 -17.60
C SER A 114 3.21 5.94 -17.22
N TYR A 115 2.28 6.01 -16.26
CA TYR A 115 1.40 4.89 -15.91
C TYR A 115 0.16 4.86 -16.82
N VAL A 116 0.40 4.69 -18.12
CA VAL A 116 -0.64 4.67 -19.16
C VAL A 116 -0.49 3.39 -19.96
N PHE A 117 -1.60 2.67 -20.15
CA PHE A 117 -1.63 1.53 -21.05
C PHE A 117 -1.53 2.01 -22.49
N ILE A 118 -0.78 1.27 -23.30
CA ILE A 118 -0.68 1.54 -24.73
C ILE A 118 -2.08 1.33 -25.32
N LYS A 119 -2.53 2.30 -26.11
CA LYS A 119 -3.80 2.17 -26.85
C LYS A 119 -3.64 1.02 -27.85
N PRO A 120 -4.53 0.02 -27.86
CA PRO A 120 -4.51 -0.99 -28.91
C PRO A 120 -4.75 -0.34 -30.28
N GLU A 121 -4.06 -0.84 -31.30
CA GLU A 121 -4.22 -0.40 -32.70
C GLU A 121 -5.63 -0.70 -33.23
#